data_AF-A0A832ZEM2-F1
#
_entry.id   AF-A0A832ZEM2-F1
#
_cell.length_a   1.000
_cell.length_b   1.000
_cell.length_c   1.000
_cell.angle_alpha   90.00
_cell.angle_beta   90.00
_cell.angle_gamma   90.00
#
_symmetry.space_group_name_H-M   'P 1'
#
loop_
_entity.id
_entity.type
_entity.pdbx_description
1 polymer ?
#
loop_
_entity_poly.entity_id
_entity_poly.type
_entity_poly.pdbx_seq_one_letter_code
_entity_poly.pdbx_strand_id
1 'polypeptide(L)'
;IVEEVRWELDLRGYDHVRIFLSGGLDEESIKELVDVADAFGVGGSIASAKPVDFSLDIVEVEGKPITKRGKLSGRKQVYRCENGHYHRVPAEKKLERCSICGKKMEPLLKPLIKDGEIVAELPRAKKIREYVLEQAEKFNLSLE
;
A
#
# COMPACT_ATOMS: atom_id res chain seq x y z
N ILE A 1 10.67 -12.70 -28.95
CA ILE A 1 10.96 -11.32 -29.44
C ILE A 1 11.96 -10.61 -28.53
N VAL A 2 11.69 -10.39 -27.23
CA VAL A 2 12.63 -9.64 -26.37
C VAL A 2 14.00 -10.31 -26.27
N GLU A 3 14.02 -11.62 -26.00
CA GLU A 3 15.27 -12.42 -25.94
C GLU A 3 16.00 -12.48 -27.29
N GLU A 4 15.26 -12.48 -28.39
CA GLU A 4 15.83 -12.45 -29.75
C GLU A 4 16.55 -11.11 -30.01
N VAL A 5 15.93 -9.99 -29.62
CA VAL A 5 16.58 -8.67 -29.70
C VAL A 5 17.82 -8.62 -28.81
N ARG A 6 17.73 -9.15 -27.59
CA ARG A 6 18.89 -9.25 -26.66
C ARG A 6 20.03 -10.03 -27.29
N TRP A 7 19.74 -11.20 -27.85
CA TRP A 7 20.70 -12.06 -28.54
C TRP A 7 21.41 -11.34 -29.70
N GLU A 8 20.64 -10.69 -30.59
CA GLU A 8 21.22 -10.00 -31.76
C GLU A 8 22.10 -8.80 -31.37
N LEU A 9 21.74 -8.08 -30.31
CA LEU A 9 22.56 -7.00 -29.75
C LEU A 9 23.86 -7.55 -29.16
N ASP A 10 23.77 -8.62 -28.36
CA ASP A 10 24.92 -9.22 -27.68
C ASP A 10 25.91 -9.81 -28.67
N LEU A 11 25.41 -10.50 -29.71
CA LEU A 11 26.24 -11.05 -30.80
C LEU A 11 27.09 -9.98 -31.49
N ARG A 12 26.63 -8.73 -31.49
CA ARG A 12 27.31 -7.58 -32.12
C ARG A 12 28.09 -6.71 -31.12
N GLY A 13 28.18 -7.12 -29.86
CA GLY A 13 28.92 -6.40 -28.81
C GLY A 13 28.17 -5.20 -28.21
N TYR A 14 26.84 -5.18 -28.30
CA TYR A 14 25.98 -4.12 -27.73
C TYR A 14 25.28 -4.55 -26.42
N ASP A 15 25.99 -5.27 -25.55
CA ASP A 15 25.52 -5.73 -24.24
C ASP A 15 25.07 -4.58 -23.32
N HIS A 16 25.69 -3.42 -23.43
CA HIS A 16 25.38 -2.20 -22.68
C HIS A 16 24.03 -1.55 -23.03
N VAL A 17 23.42 -1.91 -24.17
CA VAL A 17 22.12 -1.35 -24.60
C VAL A 17 21.01 -1.99 -23.77
N ARG A 18 20.28 -1.19 -23.00
CA ARG A 18 19.16 -1.67 -22.17
C ARG A 18 17.86 -1.83 -22.96
N ILE A 19 17.02 -2.75 -22.52
CA ILE A 19 15.71 -3.03 -23.09
C ILE A 19 14.62 -2.37 -22.24
N PHE A 20 13.84 -1.49 -22.87
CA PHE A 20 12.68 -0.84 -22.27
C PHE A 20 11.41 -1.35 -22.94
N LEU A 21 10.46 -1.86 -22.15
CA LEU A 21 9.18 -2.37 -22.64
C LEU A 21 8.03 -1.45 -22.22
N SER A 22 7.02 -1.29 -23.07
CA SER A 22 5.80 -0.54 -22.74
C SER A 22 4.63 -1.00 -23.60
N GLY A 23 3.41 -0.64 -23.17
CA GLY A 23 2.17 -0.91 -23.90
C GLY A 23 1.46 -2.15 -23.38
N GLY A 24 0.25 -1.96 -22.84
CA GLY A 24 -0.61 -3.07 -22.39
C GLY A 24 -0.08 -3.89 -21.22
N LEU A 25 0.88 -3.36 -20.45
CA LEU A 25 1.51 -4.08 -19.33
C LEU A 25 0.64 -4.04 -18.06
N ASP A 26 0.61 -5.17 -17.38
CA ASP A 26 -0.01 -5.44 -16.07
C ASP A 26 0.91 -6.31 -15.21
N GLU A 27 0.48 -6.70 -14.02
CA GLU A 27 1.28 -7.50 -13.09
C GLU A 27 1.66 -8.88 -13.65
N GLU A 28 0.78 -9.54 -14.41
CA GLU A 28 1.02 -10.87 -14.96
C GLU A 28 2.06 -10.82 -16.08
N SER A 29 1.87 -9.92 -17.05
CA SER A 29 2.84 -9.73 -18.13
C SER A 29 4.19 -9.24 -17.63
N ILE A 30 4.23 -8.38 -16.61
CA ILE A 30 5.51 -7.96 -16.00
C ILE A 30 6.20 -9.13 -15.31
N LYS A 31 5.48 -10.00 -14.58
CA LYS A 31 6.07 -11.20 -13.94
C LYS A 31 6.78 -12.09 -14.97
N GLU A 32 6.24 -12.23 -16.18
CA GLU A 32 6.87 -13.02 -17.26
C GLU A 32 8.06 -12.31 -17.94
N LEU A 33 8.08 -10.98 -17.93
CA LEU A 33 9.06 -10.18 -18.66
C LEU A 33 10.18 -9.61 -17.77
N VAL A 34 10.08 -9.74 -16.45
CA VAL A 34 10.99 -9.10 -15.47
C VAL A 34 12.44 -9.54 -15.64
N ASP A 35 12.68 -10.79 -16.05
CA ASP A 35 14.02 -11.35 -16.21
C ASP A 35 14.69 -10.96 -17.55
N VAL A 36 13.93 -10.40 -18.49
CA VAL A 36 14.39 -10.11 -19.87
C VAL A 36 14.32 -8.63 -20.25
N ALA A 37 13.90 -7.74 -19.33
CA ALA A 37 13.78 -6.31 -19.56
C ALA A 37 14.37 -5.48 -18.41
N ASP A 38 14.96 -4.33 -18.74
CA ASP A 38 15.58 -3.44 -17.77
C ASP A 38 14.61 -2.42 -17.15
N ALA A 39 13.53 -2.10 -17.86
CA ALA A 39 12.57 -1.08 -17.46
C ALA A 39 11.21 -1.23 -18.14
N PHE A 40 10.16 -0.76 -17.45
CA PHE A 40 8.77 -0.86 -17.88
C PHE A 40 8.08 0.50 -17.90
N GLY A 41 7.38 0.79 -18.99
CA GLY A 41 6.42 1.88 -19.12
C GLY A 41 5.00 1.36 -18.89
N VAL A 42 4.48 1.55 -17.68
CA VAL A 42 3.15 1.07 -17.27
C VAL A 42 2.15 2.23 -17.30
N GLY A 43 1.04 2.03 -18.01
CA GLY A 43 0.03 3.07 -18.25
C GLY A 43 -1.33 2.68 -17.69
N GLY A 44 -2.21 2.19 -18.57
CA GLY A 44 -3.64 2.00 -18.29
C GLY A 44 -3.96 1.13 -17.08
N SER A 45 -3.17 0.09 -16.79
CA SER A 45 -3.34 -0.78 -15.62
C SER A 45 -3.21 -0.02 -14.29
N ILE A 46 -2.40 1.04 -14.24
CA ILE A 46 -2.27 1.92 -13.06
C ILE A 46 -3.25 3.09 -13.16
N ALA A 47 -3.22 3.83 -14.27
CA ALA A 47 -3.96 5.09 -14.41
C ALA A 47 -5.49 4.90 -14.39
N SER A 48 -5.96 3.74 -14.87
CA SER A 48 -7.37 3.35 -14.90
C SER A 48 -7.67 2.23 -13.91
N ALA A 49 -6.84 2.06 -12.87
CA ALA A 49 -7.09 1.07 -11.82
C ALA A 49 -8.48 1.27 -11.19
N LYS A 50 -9.13 0.16 -10.85
CA LYS A 50 -10.46 0.19 -10.23
C LYS A 50 -10.38 0.96 -8.91
N PRO A 51 -11.23 1.99 -8.69
CA PRO A 51 -11.26 2.70 -7.41
C PRO A 51 -11.58 1.77 -6.24
N VAL A 52 -11.00 2.05 -5.07
CA VAL A 52 -11.39 1.38 -3.81
C VAL A 52 -12.72 1.95 -3.35
N ASP A 53 -13.72 1.08 -3.18
CA ASP A 53 -15.08 1.47 -2.78
C ASP A 53 -15.16 1.82 -1.28
N PHE A 54 -14.86 3.08 -0.95
CA PHE A 54 -14.98 3.61 0.40
C PHE A 54 -16.39 4.12 0.70
N SER A 55 -16.86 3.86 1.91
CA SER A 55 -18.10 4.42 2.45
C SER A 55 -17.84 5.22 3.72
N LEU A 56 -18.63 6.27 3.93
CA LEU A 56 -18.64 7.07 5.15
C LEU A 56 -19.95 6.81 5.89
N ASP A 57 -19.84 6.31 7.12
CA ASP A 57 -20.97 5.93 7.94
C ASP A 57 -20.83 6.54 9.34
N ILE A 58 -21.95 6.99 9.92
CA ILE A 58 -22.01 7.36 11.34
C ILE A 58 -21.91 6.08 12.18
N VAL A 59 -20.93 6.05 13.09
CA VAL A 59 -20.70 4.93 14.02
C VAL A 59 -20.99 5.27 15.47
N GLU A 60 -21.17 6.56 15.79
CA GLU A 60 -21.43 7.05 17.14
C GLU A 60 -22.23 8.36 17.05
N VAL A 61 -23.25 8.49 17.91
CA VAL A 61 -24.10 9.68 18.01
C VAL A 61 -24.13 10.12 19.46
N GLU A 62 -23.69 11.35 19.75
CA GLU A 62 -23.65 11.91 21.11
C GLU A 62 -22.92 10.97 22.12
N GLY A 63 -21.82 10.35 21.69
CA GLY A 63 -21.05 9.40 22.49
C GLY A 63 -21.67 7.99 22.63
N LYS A 64 -22.85 7.74 22.04
CA LYS A 64 -23.50 6.42 22.06
C LYS A 64 -23.15 5.62 20.80
N PRO A 65 -22.62 4.39 20.93
CA PRO A 65 -22.34 3.52 19.78
C PRO A 65 -23.61 3.12 19.01
N ILE A 66 -23.85 3.75 17.86
CA ILE A 66 -25.04 3.53 17.01
C ILE A 66 -24.62 3.53 15.54
N THR A 67 -25.13 2.60 14.74
CA THR A 67 -24.87 2.52 13.29
C THR A 67 -26.00 1.79 12.55
N LYS A 68 -26.04 1.89 11.22
CA LYS A 68 -26.92 1.08 10.37
C LYS A 68 -26.45 -0.38 10.25
N ARG A 69 -27.34 -1.25 9.77
CA ARG A 69 -27.06 -2.67 9.48
C ARG A 69 -25.84 -2.83 8.57
N GLY A 70 -25.05 -3.87 8.82
CA GLY A 70 -23.84 -4.18 8.05
C GLY A 70 -22.60 -3.36 8.40
N LYS A 71 -22.64 -2.57 9.48
CA LYS A 71 -21.53 -1.73 9.95
C LYS A 71 -21.28 -1.95 11.44
N LEU A 72 -20.06 -1.62 11.89
CA LEU A 72 -19.64 -1.77 13.28
C LEU A 72 -19.77 -0.41 13.99
N SER A 73 -20.54 -0.31 15.06
CA SER A 73 -20.69 0.93 15.84
C SER A 73 -19.47 1.22 16.73
N GLY A 74 -19.49 2.38 17.38
CA GLY A 74 -18.49 2.89 18.32
C GLY A 74 -17.26 3.45 17.63
N ARG A 75 -16.61 4.41 18.28
CA ARG A 75 -15.25 4.82 17.90
C ARG A 75 -14.26 3.67 18.08
N LYS A 76 -13.26 3.61 17.18
CA LYS A 76 -12.30 2.52 17.11
C LYS A 76 -10.89 3.06 16.91
N GLN A 77 -9.90 2.26 17.30
CA GLN A 77 -8.50 2.46 16.95
C GLN A 77 -8.00 1.24 16.17
N VAL A 78 -7.08 1.48 15.23
CA VAL A 78 -6.34 0.44 14.54
C VAL A 78 -4.91 0.49 15.03
N TYR A 79 -4.44 -0.63 15.54
CA TYR A 79 -3.05 -0.81 15.92
C TYR A 79 -2.36 -1.73 14.93
N ARG A 80 -1.07 -1.50 14.72
CA ARG A 80 -0.21 -2.39 13.95
C ARG A 80 1.11 -2.60 14.66
N CYS A 81 1.59 -3.85 14.68
CA CYS A 81 2.95 -4.13 15.15
C CYS A 81 3.97 -4.03 14.01
N GLU A 82 5.25 -4.07 14.36
CA GLU A 82 6.33 -4.02 13.37
C GLU A 82 6.37 -5.21 12.39
N ASN A 83 5.66 -6.31 12.65
CA ASN A 83 5.54 -7.44 11.72
C ASN A 83 4.32 -7.32 10.79
N GLY A 84 3.56 -6.22 10.84
CA GLY A 84 2.42 -6.01 9.95
C GLY A 84 1.11 -6.65 10.41
N HIS A 85 1.03 -7.19 11.63
CA HIS A 85 -0.26 -7.66 12.18
C HIS A 85 -1.14 -6.48 12.58
N TYR A 86 -2.34 -6.40 12.01
CA TYR A 86 -3.33 -5.35 12.28
C TYR A 86 -4.36 -5.82 13.30
N HIS A 87 -4.70 -4.93 14.24
CA HIS A 87 -5.74 -5.17 15.23
C HIS A 87 -6.66 -3.95 15.33
N ARG A 88 -7.96 -4.16 15.18
CA ARG A 88 -8.98 -3.14 15.39
C ARG A 88 -9.65 -3.37 16.75
N VAL A 89 -9.69 -2.33 17.58
CA VAL A 89 -10.29 -2.36 18.92
C VAL A 89 -11.14 -1.11 19.17
N PRO A 90 -12.04 -1.11 20.19
CA PRO A 90 -12.68 0.12 20.67
C PRO A 90 -11.63 1.20 20.99
N ALA A 91 -11.96 2.47 20.75
CA ALA A 91 -10.99 3.57 20.83
C ALA A 91 -10.37 3.74 22.23
N GLU A 92 -11.10 3.37 23.26
CA GLU A 92 -10.70 3.46 24.67
C GLU A 92 -9.71 2.35 25.06
N LYS A 93 -9.71 1.24 24.31
CA LYS A 93 -8.83 0.10 24.56
C LYS A 93 -7.44 0.38 24.01
N LYS A 94 -6.45 0.43 24.89
CA LYS A 94 -5.03 0.49 24.53
C LYS A 94 -4.48 -0.91 24.30
N LEU A 95 -3.79 -1.09 23.17
CA LEU A 95 -3.02 -2.30 22.89
C LEU A 95 -1.54 -1.95 22.89
N GLU A 96 -0.80 -2.48 23.86
CA GLU A 96 0.65 -2.29 23.95
C GLU A 96 1.43 -3.39 23.24
N ARG A 97 0.89 -4.62 23.24
CA ARG A 97 1.51 -5.81 22.65
C ARG A 97 0.59 -6.52 21.69
N CYS A 98 1.18 -7.06 20.63
CA CYS A 98 0.50 -7.84 19.61
C CYS A 98 0.14 -9.21 20.17
N SER A 99 -1.11 -9.64 19.99
CA SER A 99 -1.56 -10.95 20.46
C SER A 99 -1.00 -12.13 19.65
N ILE A 100 -0.42 -11.86 18.48
CA ILE A 100 0.12 -12.89 17.57
C ILE A 100 1.63 -13.07 17.81
N CYS A 101 2.41 -11.98 17.88
CA CYS A 101 3.87 -12.06 17.97
C CYS A 101 4.47 -11.39 19.22
N GLY A 102 3.68 -10.85 20.13
CA GLY A 102 4.14 -10.23 21.38
C GLY A 102 4.88 -8.88 21.24
N LYS A 103 5.17 -8.46 20.00
CA LYS A 103 5.85 -7.19 19.68
C LYS A 103 4.99 -5.98 19.99
N LYS A 104 5.64 -4.82 20.11
CA LYS A 104 4.98 -3.55 20.43
C LYS A 104 3.95 -3.19 19.36
N MET A 105 2.82 -2.68 19.82
CA MET A 105 1.72 -2.20 19.00
C MET A 105 1.75 -0.68 18.94
N GLU A 106 1.54 -0.13 17.74
CA GLU A 106 1.47 1.30 17.50
C GLU A 106 0.09 1.70 16.97
N PRO A 107 -0.54 2.76 17.53
CA PRO A 107 -1.80 3.27 17.02
C PRO A 107 -1.59 3.98 15.67
N LEU A 108 -2.43 3.65 14.68
CA LEU A 108 -2.34 4.19 13.32
C LEU A 108 -3.22 5.42 13.12
N LEU A 109 -4.42 5.47 13.71
CA LEU A 109 -5.30 6.64 13.57
C LEU A 109 -4.79 7.77 14.46
N LYS A 110 -4.30 8.84 13.83
CA LYS A 110 -3.81 10.06 14.48
C LYS A 110 -4.63 11.26 13.98
N PRO A 111 -4.91 12.27 14.84
CA PRO A 111 -5.62 13.47 14.40
C PRO A 111 -4.83 14.22 13.33
N LEU A 112 -5.47 14.52 12.19
CA LEU A 112 -4.92 15.40 11.16
C LEU A 112 -5.53 16.81 11.24
N ILE A 113 -6.80 16.89 11.66
CA ILE A 113 -7.56 18.13 11.85
C ILE A 113 -8.14 18.13 13.27
N LYS A 114 -8.08 19.27 13.95
CA LYS A 114 -8.80 19.54 15.20
C LYS A 114 -9.43 20.92 15.12
N ASP A 115 -10.72 21.02 15.47
CA ASP A 115 -11.46 22.29 15.49
C ASP A 115 -11.36 23.12 14.20
N GLY A 116 -11.27 22.44 13.05
CA GLY A 116 -11.13 23.07 11.73
C GLY A 116 -9.70 23.38 11.30
N GLU A 117 -8.71 23.20 12.17
CA GLU A 117 -7.30 23.47 11.88
C GLU A 117 -6.51 22.19 11.58
N ILE A 118 -5.60 22.26 10.60
CA ILE A 118 -4.67 21.16 10.32
C ILE A 118 -3.60 21.15 11.42
N VAL A 119 -3.55 20.05 12.19
CA VAL A 119 -2.65 19.89 13.35
C VAL A 119 -1.51 18.88 13.12
N ALA A 120 -1.35 18.42 11.89
CA ALA A 120 -0.31 17.48 11.50
C ALA A 120 0.49 18.00 10.32
N GLU A 121 1.78 17.67 10.29
CA GLU A 121 2.62 17.94 9.14
C GLU A 121 2.26 16.99 7.99
N LEU A 122 2.04 17.54 6.79
CA LEU A 122 1.70 16.77 5.61
C LEU A 122 2.97 16.46 4.82
N PRO A 123 3.39 15.18 4.72
CA PRO A 123 4.62 14.81 4.04
C PRO A 123 4.52 15.02 2.53
N ARG A 124 5.66 15.32 1.89
CA ARG A 124 5.76 15.39 0.42
C ARG A 124 5.62 14.00 -0.21
N ALA A 125 5.19 13.96 -1.47
CA ALA A 125 4.98 12.72 -2.24
C ALA A 125 6.17 11.73 -2.17
N LYS A 126 7.41 12.22 -2.25
CA LYS A 126 8.62 11.37 -2.15
C LYS A 126 8.69 10.62 -0.81
N LYS A 127 8.41 11.29 0.31
CA LYS A 127 8.45 10.68 1.64
C LYS A 127 7.34 9.64 1.83
N ILE A 128 6.16 9.90 1.24
CA ILE A 128 5.05 8.93 1.21
C ILE A 128 5.44 7.69 0.41
N ARG A 129 6.08 7.87 -0.77
CA ARG A 129 6.57 6.74 -1.58
C ARG A 129 7.61 5.90 -0.84
N GLU A 130 8.58 6.54 -0.18
CA GLU A 130 9.59 5.84 0.64
C GLU A 130 8.90 4.98 1.72
N TYR A 131 7.93 5.55 2.44
CA TYR A 131 7.16 4.82 3.44
C TYR A 131 6.41 3.61 2.86
N VAL A 132 5.82 3.73 1.67
CA VAL A 132 5.13 2.59 1.01
C VAL A 132 6.12 1.48 0.63
N LEU A 133 7.28 1.83 0.09
CA LEU A 133 8.31 0.85 -0.30
C LEU A 133 8.89 0.13 0.93
N GLU A 134 9.23 0.88 1.97
CA GLU A 134 9.70 0.32 3.25
C GLU A 134 8.67 -0.68 3.83
N GLN A 135 7.37 -0.38 3.70
CA GLN A 135 6.31 -1.27 4.18
C GLN A 135 6.15 -2.52 3.33
N ALA A 136 6.21 -2.39 2.00
CA ALA A 136 6.08 -3.51 1.09
C ALA A 136 7.17 -4.56 1.37
N GLU A 137 8.41 -4.10 1.57
CA GLU A 137 9.54 -4.95 1.96
C GLU A 137 9.37 -5.50 3.38
N LYS A 138 9.13 -4.62 4.37
CA LYS A 138 9.06 -5.01 5.78
C LYS A 138 7.97 -6.04 6.08
N PHE A 139 6.83 -5.92 5.41
CA PHE A 139 5.70 -6.82 5.61
C PHE A 139 5.66 -7.96 4.58
N ASN A 140 6.67 -8.06 3.73
CA ASN A 140 6.81 -9.07 2.68
C ASN A 140 5.51 -9.19 1.85
N LEU A 141 5.00 -8.06 1.37
CA LEU A 141 3.78 -8.04 0.58
C LEU A 141 4.02 -8.74 -0.75
N SER A 142 3.29 -9.82 -1.01
CA SER A 142 3.31 -10.54 -2.28
C SER A 142 2.13 -10.12 -3.14
N LEU A 143 2.36 -10.06 -4.46
CA LEU A 143 1.29 -10.10 -5.44
C LEU A 143 0.87 -11.57 -5.57
N GLU A 144 -0.37 -11.89 -5.21
CA GLU A 144 -0.98 -13.20 -5.53
C GLU A 144 -0.93 -13.48 -7.04
#